data_AF-A0A2W7HVF4-F1
#
_entry.id   AF-A0A2W7HVF4-F1
#
_cell.length_a   1.000
_cell.length_b   1.000
_cell.length_c   1.000
_cell.angle_alpha   90.00
_cell.angle_beta   90.00
_cell.angle_gamma   90.00
#
_symmetry.space_group_name_H-M   'P 1'
#
loop_
_entity.id
_entity.type
_entity.pdbx_description
1 polymer ?
#
loop_
_entity_poly.entity_id
_entity_poly.type
_entity_poly.pdbx_seq_one_letter_code
_entity_poly.pdbx_strand_id
1 'polypeptide(L)'
;MEIGIDYKNLLIDFLTNGKKTETTATHGEFPDLETYSLATGKTELKDGCWLTKNRKANDDIWKNACMYILENKLQGVLAPFAQIVDFYTLLDDIITNETKHKTRWLKGAKKLVNSLKIMDGGFSLVANDVEIILNELNIGICDYSITQFYELFYGKYKNNPLEKRQDAYEWDLDFVKHEQGVVAVPIYSKTNKTTIDRYQDIADQDAKGSHGLGGWSINFIRSFRGNQIIPEFDEPWNGKVTDA
;
A
#
# COMPACT_ATOMS: atom_id res chain seq x y z
N MET A 1 -10.33 -5.93 -18.75
CA MET A 1 -10.28 -4.49 -18.40
C MET A 1 -8.84 -4.23 -18.04
N GLU A 2 -8.05 -3.68 -18.98
CA GLU A 2 -6.64 -3.36 -18.73
C GLU A 2 -6.59 -2.20 -17.74
N ILE A 3 -6.25 -2.51 -16.49
CA ILE A 3 -5.96 -1.52 -15.46
C ILE A 3 -4.44 -1.38 -15.48
N GLY A 4 -3.96 -0.55 -16.41
CA GLY A 4 -2.58 -0.16 -16.55
C GLY A 4 -2.56 1.29 -17.01
N ILE A 5 -1.83 2.15 -16.30
CA ILE A 5 -1.71 3.55 -16.67
C ILE A 5 -1.07 3.60 -18.08
N ASP A 6 -1.82 4.14 -19.04
CA ASP A 6 -1.36 4.27 -20.42
C ASP A 6 -0.43 5.49 -20.54
N TYR A 7 0.80 5.30 -20.09
CA TYR A 7 1.84 6.34 -20.10
C TYR A 7 2.10 6.91 -21.49
N LYS A 8 1.90 6.13 -22.55
CA LYS A 8 2.10 6.58 -23.92
C LYS A 8 1.02 7.57 -24.34
N ASN A 9 -0.25 7.27 -24.04
CA ASN A 9 -1.34 8.19 -24.31
C ASN A 9 -1.36 9.40 -23.38
N LEU A 10 -0.90 9.27 -22.13
CA LEU A 10 -0.70 10.40 -21.23
C LEU A 10 0.41 11.34 -21.73
N LEU A 11 1.52 10.79 -22.24
CA LEU A 11 2.60 11.60 -22.83
C LEU A 11 2.15 12.31 -24.11
N ILE A 12 1.38 11.64 -24.96
CA ILE A 12 0.82 12.24 -26.18
C ILE A 12 -0.20 13.33 -25.83
N ASP A 13 -1.05 13.13 -24.83
CA ASP A 13 -2.01 14.13 -24.36
C ASP A 13 -1.31 15.36 -23.77
N PHE A 14 -0.30 15.15 -22.91
CA PHE A 14 0.56 16.21 -22.37
C PHE A 14 1.17 17.09 -23.48
N LEU A 15 1.63 16.46 -24.56
CA LEU A 15 2.31 17.14 -25.67
C LEU A 15 1.34 17.78 -26.68
N THR A 16 0.04 17.51 -26.62
CA THR A 16 -0.92 17.94 -27.65
C THR A 16 -1.99 18.92 -27.14
N ASN A 17 -2.76 18.55 -26.12
CA ASN A 17 -3.91 19.34 -25.67
C ASN A 17 -4.22 19.25 -24.17
N GLY A 18 -3.47 18.44 -23.40
CA GLY A 18 -3.39 18.44 -21.94
C GLY A 18 -4.65 18.04 -21.17
N LYS A 19 -5.75 17.69 -21.85
CA LYS A 19 -7.07 17.47 -21.23
C LYS A 19 -7.17 16.17 -20.41
N LYS A 20 -6.48 15.10 -20.82
CA LYS A 20 -6.41 13.85 -20.05
C LYS A 20 -5.35 13.92 -18.95
N THR A 21 -4.24 14.63 -19.16
CA THR A 21 -3.26 14.89 -18.09
C THR A 21 -3.82 15.81 -17.00
N GLU A 22 -4.68 16.78 -17.36
CA GLU A 22 -5.45 17.58 -16.39
C GLU A 22 -6.33 16.70 -15.48
N THR A 23 -6.82 15.57 -15.98
CA THR A 23 -7.68 14.64 -15.21
C THR A 23 -6.88 13.65 -14.35
N THR A 24 -5.61 13.39 -14.68
CA THR A 24 -4.74 12.46 -13.93
C THR A 24 -3.97 13.15 -12.79
N ALA A 25 -3.60 14.42 -12.94
CA ALA A 25 -2.96 15.21 -11.90
C ALA A 25 -3.97 15.93 -10.99
N THR A 26 -5.10 15.30 -10.68
CA THR A 26 -6.14 15.90 -9.83
C THR A 26 -5.84 15.80 -8.34
N HIS A 27 -5.06 14.79 -7.94
CA HIS A 27 -4.70 14.44 -6.57
C HIS A 27 -3.33 13.76 -6.59
N GLY A 28 -2.55 13.83 -5.51
CA GLY A 28 -1.23 13.19 -5.44
C GLY A 28 -0.09 14.09 -4.95
N GLU A 29 1.11 13.48 -4.88
CA GLU A 29 2.35 14.16 -4.49
C GLU A 29 2.96 14.92 -5.67
N PHE A 30 3.32 16.19 -5.45
CA PHE A 30 4.12 16.98 -6.37
C PHE A 30 5.48 17.33 -5.75
N PRO A 31 6.57 17.47 -6.53
CA PRO A 31 7.86 17.89 -5.99
C PRO A 31 7.80 19.27 -5.32
N ASP A 32 7.16 20.24 -6.00
CA ASP A 32 7.04 21.64 -5.61
C ASP A 32 5.80 22.30 -6.25
N LEU A 33 5.52 23.53 -5.82
CA LEU A 33 4.36 24.29 -6.28
C LEU A 33 4.47 24.70 -7.75
N GLU A 34 5.69 24.88 -8.25
CA GLU A 34 5.93 25.20 -9.67
C GLU A 34 5.50 24.03 -10.55
N THR A 35 5.95 22.81 -10.23
CA THR A 35 5.57 21.58 -10.92
C THR A 35 4.06 21.35 -10.85
N TYR A 36 3.45 21.58 -9.69
CA TYR A 36 2.00 21.50 -9.53
C TYR A 36 1.26 22.52 -10.41
N SER A 37 1.70 23.77 -10.43
CA SER A 37 1.10 24.83 -11.24
C SER A 37 1.23 24.55 -12.74
N LEU A 38 2.37 24.03 -13.17
CA LEU A 38 2.59 23.56 -14.54
C LEU A 38 1.67 22.39 -14.91
N ALA A 39 1.45 21.45 -13.98
CA ALA A 39 0.62 20.27 -14.23
C ALA A 39 -0.89 20.56 -14.20
N THR A 40 -1.34 21.51 -13.38
CA THR A 40 -2.78 21.72 -13.09
C THR A 40 -3.32 23.09 -13.51
N GLY A 41 -2.44 24.03 -13.87
CA GLY A 41 -2.79 25.43 -14.11
C GLY A 41 -3.28 26.18 -12.85
N LYS A 42 -3.05 25.64 -11.65
CA LYS A 42 -3.48 26.24 -10.37
C LYS A 42 -2.30 26.75 -9.56
N THR A 43 -2.48 27.91 -8.93
CA THR A 43 -1.46 28.53 -8.07
C THR A 43 -1.50 28.04 -6.62
N GLU A 44 -2.55 27.32 -6.25
CA GLU A 44 -2.79 26.81 -4.90
C GLU A 44 -3.15 25.33 -4.94
N LEU A 45 -2.65 24.57 -3.97
CA LEU A 45 -2.93 23.14 -3.83
C LEU A 45 -4.42 22.93 -3.55
N LYS A 46 -5.03 22.06 -4.35
CA LYS A 46 -6.39 21.56 -4.09
C LYS A 46 -6.37 20.44 -3.06
N ASP A 47 -7.53 20.17 -2.47
CA ASP A 47 -7.72 19.02 -1.58
C ASP A 47 -7.27 17.73 -2.27
N GLY A 48 -6.60 16.84 -1.53
CA GLY A 48 -6.00 15.63 -2.08
C GLY A 48 -4.67 15.81 -2.82
N CYS A 49 -4.18 17.05 -2.99
CA CYS A 49 -2.82 17.34 -3.48
C CYS A 49 -1.90 17.73 -2.33
N TRP A 50 -0.64 17.32 -2.40
CA TRP A 50 0.40 17.74 -1.44
C TRP A 50 1.76 17.86 -2.12
N LEU A 51 2.66 18.63 -1.51
CA LEU A 51 4.06 18.69 -1.95
C LEU A 51 4.91 17.67 -1.19
N THR A 52 6.02 17.27 -1.78
CA THR A 52 6.99 16.35 -1.15
C THR A 52 7.45 16.85 0.22
N LYS A 53 7.60 18.18 0.37
CA LYS A 53 7.93 18.79 1.67
C LYS A 53 6.83 18.61 2.72
N ASN A 54 5.55 18.58 2.32
CA ASN A 54 4.41 18.45 3.22
C ASN A 54 4.39 17.06 3.86
N ARG A 55 4.54 16.00 3.02
CA ARG A 55 4.63 14.63 3.52
C ARG A 55 5.86 14.42 4.40
N LYS A 56 7.04 14.88 3.97
CA LYS A 56 8.27 14.76 4.76
C LYS A 56 8.20 15.48 6.11
N ALA A 57 7.46 16.59 6.17
CA ALA A 57 7.22 17.33 7.41
C ALA A 57 6.07 16.74 8.24
N ASN A 58 5.32 15.77 7.71
CA ASN A 58 4.06 15.25 8.26
C ASN A 58 3.10 16.39 8.70
N ASP A 59 2.93 17.39 7.83
CA ASP A 59 2.13 18.57 8.12
C ASP A 59 0.64 18.38 7.80
N ASP A 60 -0.16 19.40 8.12
CA ASP A 60 -1.61 19.34 7.97
C ASP A 60 -2.06 19.28 6.50
N ILE A 61 -1.27 19.78 5.55
CA ILE A 61 -1.60 19.66 4.12
C ILE A 61 -1.53 18.20 3.70
N TRP A 62 -0.47 17.49 4.09
CA TRP A 62 -0.34 16.05 3.85
C TRP A 62 -1.47 15.25 4.52
N LYS A 63 -1.74 15.52 5.80
CA LYS A 63 -2.80 14.82 6.54
C LYS A 63 -4.17 15.04 5.94
N ASN A 64 -4.51 16.29 5.59
CA ASN A 64 -5.77 16.64 4.96
C ASN A 64 -5.91 15.96 3.59
N ALA A 65 -4.84 15.89 2.80
CA ALA A 65 -4.84 15.18 1.53
C ALA A 65 -5.09 13.67 1.71
N CYS A 66 -4.48 13.04 2.71
CA CYS A 66 -4.73 11.62 3.03
C CYS A 66 -6.18 11.35 3.45
N MET A 67 -6.74 12.21 4.31
CA MET A 67 -8.14 12.08 4.73
C MET A 67 -9.09 12.35 3.56
N TYR A 68 -8.75 13.26 2.65
CA TYR A 68 -9.51 13.51 1.43
C TYR A 68 -9.51 12.29 0.49
N ILE A 69 -8.35 11.65 0.29
CA ILE A 69 -8.23 10.39 -0.45
C ILE A 69 -9.16 9.35 0.15
N LEU A 70 -9.16 9.24 1.48
CA LEU A 70 -9.97 8.26 2.19
C LEU A 70 -11.47 8.53 2.05
N GLU A 71 -11.90 9.77 2.31
CA GLU A 71 -13.30 10.20 2.23
C GLU A 71 -13.89 9.99 0.83
N ASN A 72 -13.09 10.22 -0.22
CA ASN A 72 -13.52 10.09 -1.61
C ASN A 72 -13.16 8.74 -2.24
N LYS A 73 -12.59 7.80 -1.47
CA LYS A 73 -12.15 6.47 -1.93
C LYS A 73 -11.25 6.53 -3.17
N LEU A 74 -10.33 7.48 -3.22
CA LEU A 74 -9.46 7.67 -4.38
C LEU A 74 -8.40 6.58 -4.43
N GLN A 75 -8.41 5.76 -5.48
CA GLN A 75 -7.46 4.68 -5.72
C GLN A 75 -6.35 5.10 -6.68
N GLY A 76 -5.19 4.43 -6.61
CA GLY A 76 -4.03 4.68 -7.46
C GLY A 76 -3.28 5.99 -7.17
N VAL A 77 -3.59 6.66 -6.04
CA VAL A 77 -2.99 7.96 -5.68
C VAL A 77 -1.68 7.79 -4.89
N LEU A 78 -1.61 6.73 -4.06
CA LEU A 78 -0.43 6.40 -3.25
C LEU A 78 0.28 5.20 -3.90
N ALA A 79 1.55 5.34 -4.28
CA ALA A 79 2.27 4.28 -5.00
C ALA A 79 3.64 3.90 -4.40
N PRO A 80 4.58 4.83 -4.16
CA PRO A 80 5.85 4.48 -3.52
C PRO A 80 5.62 3.85 -2.14
N PHE A 81 6.45 2.86 -1.77
CA PHE A 81 6.36 2.22 -0.45
C PHE A 81 6.49 3.25 0.67
N ALA A 82 7.35 4.26 0.49
CA ALA A 82 7.48 5.38 1.40
C ALA A 82 6.17 6.17 1.59
N GLN A 83 5.41 6.44 0.53
CA GLN A 83 4.13 7.15 0.66
C GLN A 83 3.09 6.29 1.37
N ILE A 84 3.00 5.00 1.01
CA ILE A 84 2.02 4.08 1.59
C ILE A 84 2.30 3.84 3.08
N VAL A 85 3.57 3.73 3.48
CA VAL A 85 3.89 3.61 4.92
C VAL A 85 3.53 4.88 5.69
N ASP A 86 3.76 6.06 5.11
CA ASP A 86 3.48 7.34 5.77
C ASP A 86 1.96 7.49 5.94
N PHE A 87 1.18 7.08 4.93
CA PHE A 87 -0.27 6.99 4.99
C PHE A 87 -0.76 6.01 6.07
N TYR A 88 -0.23 4.79 6.10
CA TYR A 88 -0.56 3.82 7.16
C TYR A 88 -0.16 4.28 8.55
N THR A 89 0.92 5.06 8.65
CA THR A 89 1.34 5.66 9.93
C THR A 89 0.30 6.66 10.41
N LEU A 90 -0.14 7.56 9.54
CA LEU A 90 -1.19 8.52 9.85
C LEU A 90 -2.48 7.82 10.28
N LEU A 91 -2.96 6.83 9.53
CA LEU A 91 -4.20 6.14 9.88
C LEU A 91 -4.10 5.37 11.21
N ASP A 92 -2.97 4.70 11.48
CA ASP A 92 -2.74 3.99 12.75
C ASP A 92 -2.72 4.96 13.94
N ASP A 93 -2.13 6.15 13.76
CA ASP A 93 -2.11 7.21 14.78
C ASP A 93 -3.53 7.73 15.07
N ILE A 94 -4.32 8.02 14.04
CA ILE A 94 -5.71 8.47 14.24
C ILE A 94 -6.55 7.36 14.86
N ILE A 95 -6.44 6.11 14.40
CA ILE A 95 -7.17 4.98 14.98
C ILE A 95 -6.84 4.81 16.45
N THR A 96 -5.54 4.86 16.79
CA THR A 96 -5.04 4.62 18.15
C THR A 96 -5.43 5.75 19.10
N ASN A 97 -5.40 7.01 18.64
CA ASN A 97 -5.52 8.17 19.52
C ASN A 97 -6.90 8.84 19.49
N GLU A 98 -7.64 8.72 18.39
CA GLU A 98 -8.84 9.52 18.13
C GLU A 98 -10.10 8.67 17.90
N THR A 99 -9.94 7.36 17.70
CA THR A 99 -11.08 6.44 17.51
C THR A 99 -11.16 5.40 18.61
N LYS A 100 -12.23 4.61 18.59
CA LYS A 100 -12.39 3.45 19.48
C LYS A 100 -12.20 2.10 18.77
N HIS A 101 -11.79 2.10 17.50
CA HIS A 101 -11.55 0.87 16.76
C HIS A 101 -10.39 0.10 17.37
N LYS A 102 -10.53 -1.24 17.43
CA LYS A 102 -9.48 -2.14 17.95
C LYS A 102 -8.78 -2.97 16.87
N THR A 103 -8.96 -2.64 15.59
CA THR A 103 -8.24 -3.26 14.47
C THR A 103 -6.73 -3.20 14.68
N ARG A 104 -6.03 -4.27 14.29
CA ARG A 104 -4.57 -4.40 14.35
C ARG A 104 -3.93 -4.52 12.98
N TRP A 105 -4.71 -4.63 11.89
CA TRP A 105 -4.19 -4.82 10.54
C TRP A 105 -3.14 -3.77 10.14
N LEU A 106 -3.40 -2.49 10.38
CA LEU A 106 -2.45 -1.39 10.05
C LEU A 106 -1.10 -1.52 10.74
N LYS A 107 -1.06 -2.08 11.95
CA LYS A 107 0.20 -2.27 12.70
C LYS A 107 1.09 -3.31 12.04
N GLY A 108 0.49 -4.34 11.43
CA GLY A 108 1.19 -5.31 10.60
C GLY A 108 1.63 -4.72 9.27
N ALA A 109 0.66 -4.14 8.53
CA ALA A 109 0.88 -3.59 7.20
C ALA A 109 1.98 -2.51 7.19
N LYS A 110 1.95 -1.56 8.13
CA LYS A 110 2.98 -0.51 8.24
C LYS A 110 4.39 -1.09 8.38
N LYS A 111 4.58 -2.10 9.24
CA LYS A 111 5.90 -2.71 9.46
C LYS A 111 6.40 -3.44 8.21
N LEU A 112 5.50 -4.14 7.52
CA LEU A 112 5.79 -4.81 6.27
C LEU A 112 6.21 -3.82 5.18
N VAL A 113 5.37 -2.83 4.88
CA VAL A 113 5.64 -1.81 3.85
C VAL A 113 6.90 -1.02 4.18
N ASN A 114 7.16 -0.72 5.47
CA ASN A 114 8.38 -0.05 5.88
C ASN A 114 9.65 -0.83 5.52
N SER A 115 9.64 -2.16 5.69
CA SER A 115 10.76 -3.03 5.27
C SER A 115 10.97 -3.00 3.75
N LEU A 116 9.91 -2.78 2.98
CA LEU A 116 9.93 -2.75 1.52
C LEU A 116 10.39 -1.41 0.93
N LYS A 117 10.45 -0.33 1.73
CA LYS A 117 10.96 0.99 1.29
C LYS A 117 12.35 0.95 0.66
N ILE A 118 13.17 -0.04 0.99
CA ILE A 118 14.50 -0.16 0.38
C ILE A 118 14.45 -0.39 -1.14
N MET A 119 13.28 -0.75 -1.67
CA MET A 119 13.03 -0.94 -3.10
C MET A 119 12.54 0.35 -3.77
N ASP A 120 12.23 1.42 -3.03
CA ASP A 120 11.93 2.71 -3.64
C ASP A 120 13.18 3.24 -4.36
N GLY A 121 13.15 3.25 -5.70
CA GLY A 121 14.25 3.73 -6.54
C GLY A 121 15.08 2.65 -7.23
N GLY A 122 14.62 1.39 -7.23
CA GLY A 122 15.25 0.27 -7.94
C GLY A 122 16.37 -0.35 -7.11
N PHE A 123 16.15 -1.55 -6.59
CA PHE A 123 17.14 -2.23 -5.76
C PHE A 123 17.90 -3.28 -6.58
N SER A 124 19.15 -2.99 -6.93
CA SER A 124 19.96 -3.80 -7.86
C SER A 124 20.23 -5.25 -7.46
N LEU A 125 19.94 -5.63 -6.21
CA LEU A 125 20.10 -7.00 -5.70
C LEU A 125 18.79 -7.81 -5.73
N VAL A 126 17.64 -7.15 -5.95
CA VAL A 126 16.35 -7.82 -6.12
C VAL A 126 16.10 -7.98 -7.62
N ALA A 127 15.64 -9.15 -8.02
CA ALA A 127 15.31 -9.39 -9.41
C ALA A 127 14.10 -8.52 -9.82
N ASN A 128 14.17 -7.88 -10.98
CA ASN A 128 13.17 -6.91 -11.43
C ASN A 128 11.73 -7.46 -11.43
N ASP A 129 11.56 -8.75 -11.69
CA ASP A 129 10.27 -9.44 -11.61
C ASP A 129 9.68 -9.42 -10.19
N VAL A 130 10.52 -9.62 -9.18
CA VAL A 130 10.12 -9.56 -7.76
C VAL A 130 9.74 -8.13 -7.36
N GLU A 131 10.50 -7.13 -7.82
CA GLU A 131 10.21 -5.72 -7.54
C GLU A 131 8.87 -5.28 -8.16
N ILE A 132 8.60 -5.66 -9.41
CA ILE A 132 7.34 -5.35 -10.11
C ILE A 132 6.13 -5.93 -9.35
N ILE A 133 6.21 -7.20 -8.94
CA ILE A 133 5.10 -7.87 -8.25
C ILE A 133 4.87 -7.26 -6.87
N LEU A 134 5.93 -6.95 -6.12
CA LEU A 134 5.79 -6.31 -4.82
C LEU A 134 5.18 -4.91 -4.94
N ASN A 135 5.52 -4.16 -5.99
CA ASN A 135 4.88 -2.88 -6.29
C ASN A 135 3.40 -3.05 -6.63
N GLU A 136 3.04 -3.99 -7.51
CA GLU A 136 1.63 -4.27 -7.85
C GLU A 136 0.82 -4.69 -6.61
N LEU A 137 1.38 -5.56 -5.76
CA LEU A 137 0.75 -5.99 -4.51
C LEU A 137 0.55 -4.81 -3.55
N ASN A 138 1.58 -3.99 -3.36
CA ASN A 138 1.52 -2.86 -2.44
C ASN A 138 0.46 -1.83 -2.85
N ILE A 139 0.36 -1.52 -4.14
CA ILE A 139 -0.67 -0.62 -4.68
C ILE A 139 -2.06 -1.25 -4.51
N GLY A 140 -2.24 -2.51 -4.94
CA GLY A 140 -3.55 -3.17 -4.87
C GLY A 140 -4.07 -3.31 -3.44
N ILE A 141 -3.18 -3.63 -2.49
CA ILE A 141 -3.50 -3.65 -1.06
C ILE A 141 -3.83 -2.25 -0.54
N CYS A 142 -3.08 -1.23 -0.94
CA CYS A 142 -3.35 0.15 -0.54
C CYS A 142 -4.74 0.61 -1.04
N ASP A 143 -5.09 0.34 -2.29
CA ASP A 143 -6.38 0.69 -2.87
C ASP A 143 -7.56 0.00 -2.19
N TYR A 144 -7.38 -1.27 -1.82
CA TYR A 144 -8.36 -1.98 -1.01
C TYR A 144 -8.45 -1.39 0.40
N SER A 145 -7.31 -1.06 1.02
CA SER A 145 -7.25 -0.45 2.35
C SER A 145 -8.01 0.87 2.41
N ILE A 146 -7.89 1.72 1.38
CA ILE A 146 -8.63 3.00 1.29
C ILE A 146 -10.14 2.74 1.38
N THR A 147 -10.63 1.70 0.70
CA THR A 147 -12.05 1.34 0.76
C THR A 147 -12.46 0.84 2.14
N GLN A 148 -11.63 0.02 2.79
CA GLN A 148 -11.94 -0.55 4.10
C GLN A 148 -11.85 0.50 5.23
N PHE A 149 -10.84 1.36 5.19
CA PHE A 149 -10.70 2.44 6.16
C PHE A 149 -11.77 3.52 5.96
N TYR A 150 -12.28 3.75 4.74
CA TYR A 150 -13.47 4.57 4.57
C TYR A 150 -14.62 4.07 5.44
N GLU A 151 -14.85 2.74 5.51
CA GLU A 151 -15.94 2.20 6.34
C GLU A 151 -15.73 2.46 7.84
N LEU A 152 -14.48 2.56 8.29
CA LEU A 152 -14.14 2.92 9.68
C LEU A 152 -14.39 4.41 9.96
N PHE A 153 -13.88 5.29 9.09
CA PHE A 153 -13.87 6.73 9.34
C PHE A 153 -15.13 7.47 8.88
N TYR A 154 -15.74 7.03 7.79
CA TYR A 154 -16.81 7.74 7.10
C TYR A 154 -18.06 6.89 6.84
N GLY A 155 -17.92 5.57 6.81
CA GLY A 155 -18.98 4.62 6.47
C GLY A 155 -19.66 3.98 7.68
N LYS A 156 -19.98 2.68 7.55
CA LYS A 156 -20.88 1.98 8.47
C LYS A 156 -20.40 1.89 9.91
N TYR A 157 -19.09 2.01 10.16
CA TYR A 157 -18.53 1.93 11.51
C TYR A 157 -18.21 3.30 12.13
N LYS A 158 -18.43 4.42 11.42
CA LYS A 158 -18.17 5.78 11.93
C LYS A 158 -18.86 6.04 13.28
N ASN A 159 -20.14 5.68 13.37
CA ASN A 159 -20.95 5.89 14.58
C ASN A 159 -21.07 4.62 15.45
N ASN A 160 -20.57 3.49 14.97
CA ASN A 160 -20.58 2.22 15.68
C ASN A 160 -19.21 1.54 15.53
N PRO A 161 -18.19 2.04 16.25
CA PRO A 161 -16.82 1.58 16.08
C PRO A 161 -16.65 0.12 16.48
N LEU A 162 -15.59 -0.50 15.96
CA LEU A 162 -15.16 -1.87 16.27
C LEU A 162 -14.52 -1.93 17.67
N GLU A 163 -15.30 -1.64 18.70
CA GLU A 163 -14.83 -1.54 20.09
C GLU A 163 -14.57 -2.90 20.74
N LYS A 164 -15.20 -3.97 20.24
CA LYS A 164 -14.97 -5.33 20.72
C LYS A 164 -13.80 -5.94 19.98
N ARG A 165 -12.92 -6.62 20.71
CA ARG A 165 -11.74 -7.29 20.12
C ARG A 165 -12.15 -8.36 19.10
N GLN A 166 -13.26 -9.08 19.34
CA GLN A 166 -13.76 -10.09 18.42
C GLN A 166 -14.23 -9.47 17.09
N ASP A 167 -15.03 -8.41 17.14
CA ASP A 167 -15.52 -7.72 15.93
C ASP A 167 -14.34 -7.14 15.12
N ALA A 168 -13.33 -6.59 15.80
CA ALA A 168 -12.10 -6.12 15.17
C ALA A 168 -11.25 -7.26 14.58
N TYR A 169 -11.18 -8.41 15.27
CA TYR A 169 -10.53 -9.63 14.79
C TYR A 169 -11.17 -10.08 13.47
N GLU A 170 -12.49 -10.18 13.45
CA GLU A 170 -13.24 -10.70 12.30
C GLU A 170 -13.07 -9.76 11.09
N TRP A 171 -13.11 -8.46 11.33
CA TRP A 171 -12.83 -7.46 10.32
C TRP A 171 -11.41 -7.58 9.76
N ASP A 172 -10.39 -7.70 10.61
CA ASP A 172 -8.99 -7.88 10.19
C ASP A 172 -8.81 -9.20 9.40
N LEU A 173 -9.46 -10.28 9.83
CA LEU A 173 -9.41 -11.58 9.16
C LEU A 173 -10.06 -11.52 7.78
N ASP A 174 -11.22 -10.88 7.65
CA ASP A 174 -11.91 -10.71 6.37
C ASP A 174 -11.12 -9.80 5.44
N PHE A 175 -10.44 -8.78 5.99
CA PHE A 175 -9.48 -7.97 5.26
C PHE A 175 -8.39 -8.86 4.64
N VAL A 176 -7.66 -9.62 5.46
CA VAL A 176 -6.56 -10.49 5.01
C VAL A 176 -7.03 -11.53 4.00
N LYS A 177 -8.21 -12.15 4.21
CA LYS A 177 -8.78 -13.11 3.25
C LYS A 177 -9.02 -12.47 1.88
N HIS A 178 -9.53 -11.24 1.86
CA HIS A 178 -9.76 -10.53 0.60
C HIS A 178 -8.45 -10.16 -0.08
N GLU A 179 -7.45 -9.68 0.66
CA GLU A 179 -6.13 -9.41 0.12
C GLU A 179 -5.53 -10.66 -0.54
N GLN A 180 -5.51 -11.78 0.18
CA GLN A 180 -4.89 -13.01 -0.30
C GLN A 180 -5.69 -13.66 -1.44
N GLY A 181 -7.02 -13.62 -1.38
CA GLY A 181 -7.88 -14.32 -2.35
C GLY A 181 -8.30 -13.50 -3.57
N VAL A 182 -8.34 -12.17 -3.47
CA VAL A 182 -8.86 -11.29 -4.54
C VAL A 182 -7.77 -10.36 -5.07
N VAL A 183 -6.97 -9.76 -4.20
CA VAL A 183 -5.91 -8.81 -4.63
C VAL A 183 -4.69 -9.55 -5.14
N ALA A 184 -4.20 -10.53 -4.38
CA ALA A 184 -2.93 -11.21 -4.66
C ALA A 184 -3.04 -12.24 -5.80
N VAL A 185 -4.15 -12.99 -5.89
CA VAL A 185 -4.33 -14.07 -6.89
C VAL A 185 -4.11 -13.59 -8.33
N PRO A 186 -4.73 -12.49 -8.81
CA PRO A 186 -4.49 -12.00 -10.16
C PRO A 186 -3.02 -11.62 -10.40
N ILE A 187 -2.33 -11.09 -9.40
CA ILE A 187 -0.92 -10.69 -9.51
C ILE A 187 -0.02 -11.93 -9.60
N TYR A 188 -0.25 -12.93 -8.75
CA TYR A 188 0.46 -14.21 -8.84
C TYR A 188 0.19 -14.93 -10.17
N SER A 189 -1.02 -14.85 -10.71
CA SER A 189 -1.35 -15.48 -12.01
C SER A 189 -0.57 -14.91 -13.20
N LYS A 190 -0.07 -13.67 -13.11
CA LYS A 190 0.80 -13.04 -14.13
C LYS A 190 2.27 -13.43 -13.96
N THR A 191 2.59 -14.13 -12.89
CA THR A 191 3.96 -14.42 -12.46
C THR A 191 4.36 -15.81 -12.92
N ASN A 192 5.59 -15.98 -13.41
CA ASN A 192 6.07 -17.30 -13.78
C ASN A 192 6.28 -18.18 -12.52
N LYS A 193 6.13 -19.48 -12.68
CA LYS A 193 6.26 -20.44 -11.58
C LYS A 193 7.58 -20.31 -10.81
N THR A 194 8.70 -20.03 -11.49
CA THR A 194 10.01 -19.86 -10.84
C THR A 194 10.05 -18.66 -9.89
N THR A 195 9.37 -17.57 -10.22
CA THR A 195 9.25 -16.39 -9.35
C THR A 195 8.30 -16.67 -8.19
N ILE A 196 7.23 -17.43 -8.41
CA ILE A 196 6.34 -17.92 -7.33
C ILE A 196 7.11 -18.86 -6.39
N ASP A 197 7.89 -19.80 -6.93
CA ASP A 197 8.74 -20.70 -6.15
C ASP A 197 9.77 -19.91 -5.35
N ARG A 198 10.36 -18.84 -5.91
CA ARG A 198 11.21 -17.91 -5.14
C ARG A 198 10.46 -17.22 -4.01
N TYR A 199 9.21 -16.81 -4.22
CA TYR A 199 8.39 -16.25 -3.14
C TYR A 199 8.05 -17.29 -2.09
N GLN A 200 7.79 -18.53 -2.49
CA GLN A 200 7.51 -19.63 -1.59
C GLN A 200 8.77 -20.02 -0.81
N ASP A 201 9.94 -20.04 -1.43
CA ASP A 201 11.25 -20.23 -0.77
C ASP A 201 11.54 -19.08 0.21
N ILE A 202 11.20 -17.84 -0.17
CA ILE A 202 11.24 -16.68 0.72
C ILE A 202 10.19 -16.81 1.82
N ALA A 203 9.02 -17.41 1.63
CA ALA A 203 8.03 -17.58 2.68
C ALA A 203 8.37 -18.73 3.64
N ASP A 204 8.89 -19.85 3.10
CA ASP A 204 9.16 -21.11 3.78
C ASP A 204 10.52 -21.16 4.48
N GLN A 205 11.37 -20.15 4.29
CA GLN A 205 12.74 -20.11 4.81
C GLN A 205 13.66 -21.24 4.30
N ASP A 206 13.30 -21.97 3.23
CA ASP A 206 14.12 -23.08 2.71
C ASP A 206 15.18 -22.55 1.73
N ALA A 207 16.15 -21.80 2.25
CA ALA A 207 17.33 -21.39 1.49
C ALA A 207 18.31 -22.56 1.33
N LYS A 208 17.93 -23.58 0.55
CA LYS A 208 18.88 -24.60 0.07
C LYS A 208 19.76 -24.02 -1.04
N GLY A 209 20.70 -23.17 -0.62
CA GLY A 209 21.89 -22.80 -1.38
C GLY A 209 21.72 -21.69 -2.41
N SER A 210 21.96 -20.43 -2.01
CA SER A 210 22.69 -19.47 -2.85
C SER A 210 23.07 -18.21 -2.10
N HIS A 211 24.33 -17.83 -2.29
CA HIS A 211 25.01 -16.68 -1.70
C HIS A 211 24.44 -15.36 -2.26
N GLY A 212 24.23 -14.37 -1.38
CA GLY A 212 24.00 -12.96 -1.77
C GLY A 212 22.67 -12.35 -1.33
N LEU A 213 21.60 -13.13 -1.25
CA LEU A 213 20.23 -12.68 -0.88
C LEU A 213 19.81 -13.06 0.55
N GLY A 214 20.59 -13.92 1.22
CA GLY A 214 20.24 -14.47 2.53
C GLY A 214 20.06 -13.44 3.65
N GLY A 215 20.73 -12.29 3.61
CA GLY A 215 20.55 -11.25 4.62
C GLY A 215 19.24 -10.45 4.48
N TRP A 216 18.72 -10.34 3.26
CA TRP A 216 17.48 -9.62 2.97
C TRP A 216 16.26 -10.51 3.21
N SER A 217 16.28 -11.76 2.73
CA SER A 217 15.21 -12.73 2.99
C SER A 217 15.10 -13.04 4.49
N ILE A 218 16.20 -13.17 5.22
CA ILE A 218 16.16 -13.37 6.68
C ILE A 218 15.58 -12.14 7.41
N ASN A 219 15.74 -10.91 6.91
CA ASN A 219 15.16 -9.70 7.51
C ASN A 219 13.70 -9.44 7.09
N PHE A 220 13.34 -9.75 5.85
CA PHE A 220 11.95 -9.78 5.35
C PHE A 220 11.14 -10.83 6.12
N ILE A 221 11.69 -12.02 6.30
CA ILE A 221 11.05 -13.08 7.09
C ILE A 221 11.18 -12.83 8.59
N ARG A 222 12.24 -12.18 9.11
CA ARG A 222 12.24 -11.69 10.50
C ARG A 222 11.29 -10.51 10.72
N SER A 223 10.86 -9.78 9.69
CA SER A 223 9.72 -8.86 9.86
C SER A 223 8.38 -9.59 9.84
N PHE A 224 8.30 -10.76 9.21
CA PHE A 224 7.19 -11.72 9.34
C PHE A 224 7.24 -12.60 10.62
N ARG A 225 8.43 -12.90 11.19
CA ARG A 225 8.63 -13.88 12.30
C ARG A 225 9.47 -13.39 13.49
N GLY A 226 10.36 -12.42 13.33
CA GLY A 226 11.37 -11.98 14.31
C GLY A 226 10.92 -10.88 15.27
N ASN A 227 9.77 -10.27 15.03
CA ASN A 227 8.87 -9.74 16.04
C ASN A 227 7.54 -10.41 15.75
N GLN A 228 6.94 -11.14 16.69
CA GLN A 228 5.58 -11.66 16.55
C GLN A 228 4.63 -10.52 16.11
N ILE A 229 4.36 -10.43 14.81
CA ILE A 229 3.33 -9.57 14.21
C ILE A 229 2.50 -10.46 13.29
N ILE A 230 2.16 -11.63 13.83
CA ILE A 230 0.81 -12.14 13.65
C ILE A 230 -0.01 -11.18 14.53
N PRO A 231 -1.05 -10.47 14.05
CA PRO A 231 -2.07 -10.02 15.01
C PRO A 231 -2.41 -11.29 15.78
N GLU A 232 -2.22 -11.36 17.10
CA GLU A 232 -2.43 -12.59 17.90
C GLU A 232 -3.82 -13.16 17.59
N PHE A 233 -3.84 -14.00 16.57
CA PHE A 233 -4.96 -14.72 16.03
C PHE A 233 -4.44 -16.14 16.12
N ASP A 234 -4.39 -16.62 17.35
CA ASP A 234 -3.99 -17.94 17.85
C ASP A 234 -2.94 -18.72 17.03
N GLU A 235 -1.81 -19.02 17.66
CA GLU A 235 -0.78 -19.90 17.09
C GLU A 235 -1.34 -21.29 16.67
N PRO A 236 -0.79 -21.92 15.62
CA PRO A 236 -0.11 -21.38 14.44
C PRO A 236 -1.01 -21.38 13.19
N TRP A 237 -0.79 -20.39 12.32
CA TRP A 237 -1.37 -20.31 10.98
C TRP A 237 -0.91 -21.49 10.09
N ASN A 238 -1.86 -22.30 9.61
CA ASN A 238 -1.64 -23.50 8.78
C ASN A 238 -2.12 -23.31 7.32
N GLY A 239 -2.17 -22.08 6.82
CA GLY A 239 -2.60 -21.80 5.46
C GLY A 239 -1.56 -22.27 4.44
N LYS A 240 -1.92 -23.24 3.59
CA LYS A 240 -1.13 -23.55 2.38
C LYS A 240 -1.51 -22.57 1.28
N VAL A 241 -0.52 -21.93 0.68
CA VAL A 241 -0.70 -21.28 -0.63
C VAL A 241 -0.85 -22.41 -1.63
N THR A 242 -2.04 -22.59 -2.18
CA THR A 242 -2.30 -23.59 -3.21
C THR A 242 -2.65 -22.88 -4.49
N ASP A 243 -2.04 -23.32 -5.59
CA ASP A 243 -2.42 -22.96 -6.95
C ASP A 243 -3.93 -23.21 -7.15
N ALA A 244 -4.61 -22.29 -7.84
CA ALA A 244 -5.95 -22.50 -8.38
C ALA A 244 -5.88 -23.23 -9.73
#